data_AF-A0A3B9SHJ2-F1
#
_entry.id   AF-A0A3B9SHJ2-F1
#
_cell.length_a   1.000
_cell.length_b   1.000
_cell.length_c   1.000
_cell.angle_alpha   90.00
_cell.angle_beta   90.00
_cell.angle_gamma   90.00
#
_symmetry.space_group_name_H-M   'P 1'
#
loop_
_entity.id
_entity.type
_entity.pdbx_description
1 polymer ?
#
loop_
_entity_poly.entity_id
_entity_poly.type
_entity_poly.pdbx_seq_one_letter_code
_entity_poly.pdbx_strand_id
1 'polypeptide(L)'
;MKSKKGFTLIELIVVIAILATLTAIALPSYTGLKRNADLEVCQANRITFKRSYMAYTANKHTKREALELAAADVGGTVNDDNSYTDKSGHVCTITYDAQSGFIATVDCSEHGEDKGVTH
;
A
#
# COMPACT_ATOMS: atom_id res chain seq x y z
N MET A 1 41.16 6.08 -41.66
CA MET A 1 40.43 7.25 -41.13
C MET A 1 39.09 6.75 -40.60
N LYS A 2 38.76 6.95 -39.32
CA LYS A 2 37.51 6.44 -38.71
C LYS A 2 36.35 7.31 -39.17
N SER A 3 35.38 6.72 -39.87
CA SER A 3 34.11 7.37 -40.21
C SER A 3 33.30 7.58 -38.94
N LYS A 4 33.16 8.84 -38.50
CA LYS A 4 32.16 9.20 -37.49
C LYS A 4 30.81 9.30 -38.19
N LYS A 5 30.03 8.22 -38.16
CA LYS A 5 28.59 8.29 -38.45
C LYS A 5 27.92 9.02 -37.29
N GLY A 6 27.54 10.27 -37.52
CA GLY A 6 26.69 11.03 -36.60
C GLY A 6 25.23 10.67 -36.81
N PHE A 7 24.49 10.54 -35.72
CA PHE A 7 23.03 10.38 -35.74
C PHE A 7 22.39 11.62 -36.36
N THR A 8 21.33 11.46 -37.15
CA THR A 8 20.68 12.62 -37.79
C THR A 8 19.68 13.26 -36.84
N LEU A 9 19.53 14.60 -36.89
CA LEU A 9 18.55 15.30 -36.05
C LEU A 9 17.11 14.85 -36.31
N ILE A 10 16.79 14.50 -37.56
CA ILE A 10 15.47 14.02 -37.95
C ILE A 10 15.14 12.67 -37.32
N GLU A 11 16.13 11.77 -37.23
CA GLU A 11 15.99 10.45 -36.62
C GLU A 11 15.67 10.56 -35.13
N LEU A 12 16.24 11.56 -34.44
CA LEU A 12 15.89 11.85 -33.05
C LEU A 12 14.47 12.38 -32.91
N ILE A 13 14.03 13.28 -33.81
CA ILE A 13 12.71 13.90 -33.77
C ILE A 13 11.59 12.86 -33.98
N VAL A 14 11.76 11.93 -34.93
CA VAL A 14 10.76 10.89 -35.18
C VAL A 14 10.65 9.93 -33.99
N VAL A 15 11.77 9.58 -33.36
CA VAL A 15 11.78 8.70 -32.18
C VAL A 15 11.04 9.33 -31.01
N ILE A 16 11.31 10.59 -30.67
CA ILE A 16 10.58 11.27 -29.58
C ILE A 16 9.10 11.44 -29.90
N ALA A 17 8.73 11.63 -31.17
CA ALA A 17 7.33 11.73 -31.58
C ALA A 17 6.58 10.41 -31.33
N ILE A 18 7.18 9.26 -31.68
CA ILE A 18 6.58 7.94 -31.41
C ILE A 18 6.56 7.65 -29.90
N LEU A 19 7.62 8.00 -29.15
CA LEU A 19 7.63 7.82 -27.70
C LEU A 19 6.55 8.66 -27.01
N ALA A 20 6.30 9.88 -27.49
CA ALA A 20 5.26 10.76 -26.96
C ALA A 20 3.84 10.18 -27.18
N THR A 21 3.56 9.58 -28.33
CA THR A 21 2.24 8.96 -28.58
C THR A 21 2.02 7.71 -27.75
N LEU A 22 3.04 6.85 -27.60
CA LEU A 22 2.97 5.67 -26.75
C LEU A 22 2.78 6.03 -25.26
N THR A 23 3.54 7.01 -24.77
CA THR A 23 3.45 7.45 -23.36
C THR A 23 2.11 8.11 -23.04
N ALA A 24 1.53 8.87 -23.97
CA ALA A 24 0.21 9.49 -23.78
C ALA A 24 -0.90 8.46 -23.48
N ILE A 25 -0.84 7.27 -24.06
CA ILE A 25 -1.81 6.19 -23.81
C ILE A 25 -1.40 5.35 -22.61
N ALA A 26 -0.11 5.06 -22.45
CA ALA A 26 0.40 4.16 -21.42
C ALA A 26 0.27 4.73 -20.00
N LEU A 27 0.56 6.03 -19.81
CA LEU A 27 0.57 6.67 -18.49
C LEU A 27 -0.79 6.63 -17.77
N PRO A 28 -1.93 7.06 -18.36
CA PRO A 28 -3.21 7.04 -17.65
C PRO A 28 -3.62 5.62 -17.25
N SER A 29 -3.43 4.64 -18.14
CA SER A 29 -3.71 3.22 -17.84
C SER A 29 -2.86 2.69 -16.70
N TYR A 30 -1.55 2.98 -16.71
CA TYR A 30 -0.63 2.55 -15.67
C TYR A 30 -0.98 3.12 -14.28
N THR A 31 -1.37 4.40 -14.21
CA THR A 31 -1.74 5.03 -12.94
C THR A 31 -2.97 4.39 -12.29
N GLY A 32 -3.99 4.02 -13.09
CA GLY A 32 -5.19 3.34 -12.58
C GLY A 32 -4.90 1.92 -12.10
N LEU A 33 -4.10 1.16 -12.85
CA LEU A 33 -3.69 -0.19 -12.45
C LEU A 33 -2.89 -0.19 -11.15
N LYS A 34 -1.95 0.75 -11.02
CA LYS A 34 -1.17 0.90 -9.79
C LYS A 34 -2.07 1.22 -8.59
N ARG A 35 -2.98 2.18 -8.72
CA ARG A 35 -3.91 2.54 -7.64
C ARG A 35 -4.76 1.34 -7.22
N ASN A 36 -5.30 0.58 -8.17
CA ASN A 36 -6.10 -0.61 -7.85
C ASN A 36 -5.27 -1.69 -7.14
N ALA A 37 -4.03 -1.93 -7.59
CA ALA A 37 -3.13 -2.86 -6.93
C ALA A 37 -2.80 -2.41 -5.49
N ASP A 38 -2.56 -1.11 -5.27
CA ASP A 38 -2.29 -0.55 -3.95
C ASP A 38 -3.49 -0.74 -3.00
N LEU A 39 -4.72 -0.57 -3.51
CA LEU A 39 -5.97 -0.82 -2.76
C LEU A 39 -6.15 -2.30 -2.39
N GLU A 40 -5.93 -3.22 -3.33
CA GLU A 40 -6.02 -4.66 -3.08
C GLU A 40 -5.00 -5.13 -2.02
N VAL A 41 -3.76 -4.63 -2.12
CA VAL A 41 -2.71 -4.90 -1.14
C VAL A 41 -3.09 -4.34 0.23
N CYS A 42 -3.63 -3.11 0.29
CA CYS A 42 -4.09 -2.51 1.53
C CYS A 42 -5.15 -3.39 2.22
N GLN A 43 -6.16 -3.86 1.48
CA GLN A 43 -7.19 -4.76 2.02
C GLN A 43 -6.59 -6.07 2.57
N ALA A 44 -5.69 -6.71 1.83
CA ALA A 44 -5.02 -7.92 2.29
C ALA A 44 -4.16 -7.68 3.55
N ASN A 45 -3.50 -6.52 3.60
CA ASN A 45 -2.68 -6.10 4.73
C ASN A 45 -3.53 -5.86 5.98
N ARG A 46 -4.72 -5.25 5.90
CA ARG A 46 -5.59 -5.07 7.08
C ARG A 46 -5.97 -6.40 7.74
N ILE A 47 -6.29 -7.41 6.92
CA ILE A 47 -6.61 -8.75 7.41
C ILE A 47 -5.39 -9.40 8.08
N THR A 48 -4.22 -9.30 7.43
CA THR A 48 -2.95 -9.82 7.96
C THR A 48 -2.59 -9.15 9.27
N PHE A 49 -2.68 -7.82 9.32
CA PHE A 49 -2.44 -7.00 10.50
C PHE A 49 -3.35 -7.42 11.66
N LYS A 50 -4.67 -7.56 11.42
CA LYS A 50 -5.61 -7.98 12.47
C LYS A 50 -5.24 -9.35 13.04
N ARG A 51 -4.83 -10.30 12.18
CA ARG A 51 -4.41 -11.64 12.60
C ARG A 51 -3.11 -11.63 13.40
N SER A 52 -2.08 -10.91 12.93
CA SER A 52 -0.80 -10.84 13.65
C SER A 52 -0.93 -10.09 14.97
N TYR A 53 -1.69 -8.99 15.01
CA TYR A 53 -1.99 -8.28 16.25
C TYR A 53 -2.67 -9.19 17.29
N MET A 54 -3.68 -9.98 16.88
CA MET A 54 -4.33 -10.96 17.77
C MET A 54 -3.35 -12.03 18.24
N ALA A 55 -2.43 -12.49 17.38
CA ALA A 55 -1.41 -13.45 17.77
C ALA A 55 -0.41 -12.88 18.80
N TYR A 56 0.07 -11.64 18.59
CA TYR A 56 1.01 -11.00 19.52
C TYR A 56 0.38 -10.67 20.87
N THR A 57 -0.86 -10.18 20.87
CA THR A 57 -1.60 -9.95 22.12
C THR A 57 -1.89 -11.25 22.86
N ALA A 58 -2.16 -12.36 22.17
CA ALA A 58 -2.26 -13.69 22.79
C ALA A 58 -0.94 -14.18 23.40
N ASN A 59 0.20 -13.79 22.82
CA ASN A 59 1.55 -14.10 23.30
C ASN A 59 2.06 -13.15 24.42
N LYS A 60 1.15 -12.47 25.13
CA LYS A 60 1.43 -11.57 26.26
C LYS A 60 2.26 -10.31 25.94
N HIS A 61 2.38 -9.92 24.67
CA HIS A 61 2.90 -8.60 24.33
C HIS A 61 1.95 -7.50 24.84
N THR A 62 2.51 -6.34 25.19
CA THR A 62 1.68 -5.16 25.44
C THR A 62 0.94 -4.76 24.16
N LYS A 63 -0.17 -4.03 24.27
CA LYS A 63 -0.93 -3.55 23.11
C LYS A 63 -0.05 -2.74 22.14
N ARG A 64 0.89 -1.96 22.68
CA ARG A 64 1.82 -1.15 21.88
C ARG A 64 2.82 -2.02 21.11
N GLU A 65 3.47 -2.96 21.79
CA GLU A 65 4.41 -3.88 21.12
C GLU A 65 3.71 -4.72 20.06
N ALA A 66 2.51 -5.22 20.35
CA ALA A 66 1.71 -5.96 19.38
C ALA A 66 1.34 -5.11 18.16
N LEU A 67 1.04 -3.83 18.36
CA LEU A 67 0.78 -2.87 17.29
C LEU A 67 2.03 -2.64 16.43
N GLU A 68 3.18 -2.43 17.06
CA GLU A 68 4.46 -2.22 16.36
C GLU A 68 4.86 -3.44 15.53
N LEU A 69 4.77 -4.64 16.11
CA LEU A 69 5.09 -5.89 15.41
C LEU A 69 4.10 -6.18 14.27
N ALA A 70 2.79 -6.05 14.53
CA ALA A 70 1.78 -6.27 13.50
C ALA A 70 1.88 -5.26 12.35
N ALA A 71 2.20 -3.99 12.65
CA ALA A 71 2.44 -2.98 11.63
C ALA A 71 3.68 -3.33 10.80
N ALA A 72 4.76 -3.79 11.44
CA ALA A 72 5.98 -4.23 10.74
C ALA A 72 5.73 -5.42 9.80
N ASP A 73 4.89 -6.39 10.18
CA ASP A 73 4.53 -7.54 9.34
C ASP A 73 3.87 -7.14 8.01
N VAL A 74 3.16 -6.02 8.00
CA VAL A 74 2.52 -5.46 6.79
C VAL A 74 3.34 -4.34 6.15
N GLY A 75 4.58 -4.14 6.60
CA GLY A 75 5.49 -3.10 6.11
C GLY A 75 5.05 -1.67 6.46
N GLY A 76 4.22 -1.52 7.50
CA GLY A 76 3.72 -0.25 8.00
C GLY A 76 4.56 0.33 9.15
N THR A 77 4.25 1.56 9.52
CA THR A 77 4.87 2.30 10.63
C THR A 77 3.80 2.80 11.58
N VAL A 78 3.95 2.57 12.88
CA VAL A 78 2.99 3.02 13.90
C VAL A 78 3.05 4.54 14.04
N ASN A 79 1.88 5.21 14.07
CA ASN A 79 1.81 6.66 14.29
C ASN A 79 1.48 6.97 15.76
N ASP A 80 0.58 6.18 16.35
CA ASP A 80 0.09 6.34 17.71
C ASP A 80 -0.45 5.01 18.25
N ASP A 81 -1.13 5.03 19.40
CA ASP A 81 -1.63 3.85 20.12
C ASP A 81 -2.67 3.03 19.36
N ASN A 82 -3.24 3.59 18.31
CA ASN A 82 -4.38 3.01 17.63
C ASN A 82 -4.34 3.24 16.11
N SER A 83 -3.18 3.62 15.56
CA SER A 83 -3.03 3.83 14.14
C SER A 83 -1.63 3.50 13.62
N TYR A 84 -1.58 3.08 12.36
CA TYR A 84 -0.33 2.88 11.62
C TYR A 84 -0.50 3.37 10.18
N THR A 85 0.60 3.74 9.53
CA THR A 85 0.65 4.08 8.11
C THR A 85 1.16 2.86 7.34
N ASP A 86 0.43 2.40 6.33
CA ASP A 86 0.86 1.28 5.49
C ASP A 86 1.98 1.67 4.51
N LYS A 87 2.50 0.69 3.78
CA LYS A 87 3.57 0.90 2.80
C LYS A 87 3.17 1.81 1.63
N SER A 88 1.88 1.92 1.35
CA SER A 88 1.31 2.77 0.29
C SER A 88 1.11 4.21 0.77
N GLY A 89 1.33 4.49 2.07
CA GLY A 89 1.18 5.80 2.68
C GLY A 89 -0.23 6.07 3.20
N HIS A 90 -1.08 5.05 3.33
CA HIS A 90 -2.44 5.18 3.84
C HIS A 90 -2.49 4.96 5.35
N VAL A 91 -3.22 5.83 6.05
CA VAL A 91 -3.37 5.73 7.51
C VAL A 91 -4.48 4.73 7.82
N CYS A 92 -4.14 3.70 8.57
CA CYS A 92 -5.05 2.68 9.08
C CYS A 92 -5.31 2.94 10.58
N THR A 93 -6.57 3.14 10.93
CA THR A 93 -7.03 3.33 12.32
C THR A 93 -7.67 2.05 12.82
N ILE A 94 -7.28 1.63 14.01
CA ILE A 94 -7.78 0.43 14.66
C ILE A 94 -8.94 0.85 15.56
N THR A 95 -9.98 0.05 15.67
CA THR A 95 -11.00 0.25 16.71
C THR A 95 -11.08 -1.01 17.53
N TYR A 96 -10.97 -0.87 18.85
CA TYR A 96 -11.09 -1.99 19.77
C TYR A 96 -12.55 -2.21 20.16
N ASP A 97 -12.95 -3.47 20.25
CA ASP A 97 -14.21 -3.84 20.87
C ASP A 97 -14.16 -3.55 22.38
N ALA A 98 -15.13 -2.78 22.88
CA ALA A 98 -15.14 -2.28 24.25
C ALA A 98 -15.33 -3.39 25.31
N GLN A 99 -15.81 -4.57 24.91
CA GLN A 99 -16.11 -5.66 25.84
C GLN A 99 -15.01 -6.73 25.89
N SER A 100 -14.30 -6.92 24.78
CA SER A 100 -13.30 -7.98 24.63
C SER A 100 -11.86 -7.47 24.53
N GLY A 101 -11.66 -6.17 24.25
CA GLY A 101 -10.34 -5.57 24.09
C GLY A 101 -9.59 -6.03 22.83
N PHE A 102 -10.22 -6.83 21.97
CA PHE A 102 -9.73 -7.23 20.66
C PHE A 102 -10.02 -6.18 19.59
N ILE A 103 -9.33 -6.26 18.45
CA ILE A 103 -9.63 -5.41 17.29
C ILE A 103 -11.02 -5.75 16.74
N ALA A 104 -11.93 -4.78 16.79
CA ALA A 104 -13.21 -4.82 16.10
C ALA A 104 -13.01 -4.59 14.60
N THR A 105 -12.45 -3.43 14.24
CA THR A 105 -12.25 -2.98 12.85
C THR A 105 -10.85 -2.40 12.65
N VAL A 106 -10.36 -2.48 11.41
CA VAL A 106 -9.22 -1.71 10.92
C VAL A 106 -9.74 -0.90 9.75
N ASP A 107 -9.91 0.39 9.93
CA ASP A 107 -10.37 1.31 8.89
C ASP A 107 -9.16 1.97 8.22
N CYS A 108 -9.19 2.19 6.91
CA CYS A 108 -8.07 2.81 6.19
C CYS A 108 -8.55 4.06 5.46
N SER A 109 -7.73 5.12 5.38
CA SER A 109 -8.12 6.37 4.73
C SER A 109 -8.65 6.24 3.28
N GLU A 110 -8.26 5.17 2.56
CA GLU A 110 -8.75 4.88 1.20
C GLU A 110 -9.89 3.83 1.16
N HIS A 111 -10.15 3.13 2.27
CA HIS A 111 -11.17 2.11 2.41
C HIS A 111 -11.97 2.33 3.70
N GLY A 112 -13.26 2.64 3.56
CA GLY A 112 -14.16 2.69 4.73
C GLY A 112 -14.22 1.37 5.49
N GLU A 113 -14.95 1.38 6.61
CA GLU A 113 -14.87 0.36 7.67
C GLU A 113 -14.76 -1.08 7.12
N ASP A 114 -13.74 -1.80 7.58
CA ASP A 114 -13.55 -3.22 7.27
C ASP A 114 -14.69 -4.02 7.94
N LYS A 115 -15.82 -4.12 7.25
CA LYS A 115 -16.93 -4.99 7.60
C LYS A 115 -16.42 -6.40 7.43
N GLY A 116 -15.86 -6.92 8.53
CA GLY A 116 -15.12 -8.16 8.58
C GLY A 116 -15.70 -9.19 7.64
N VAL A 117 -14.87 -9.68 6.73
CA VAL A 117 -15.21 -10.71 5.75
C VAL A 117 -15.67 -11.95 6.53
N THR A 118 -16.98 -12.05 6.76
CA THR A 118 -17.64 -13.27 7.18
C THR A 118 -17.60 -14.20 5.99
N HIS A 119 -16.67 -15.14 6.00
CA HIS A 119 -16.78 -16.34 5.17
C HIS A 119 -17.98 -17.17 5.61
#